data_AF-A0A6A6QNN8-F1
#
_entry.id   AF-A0A6A6QNN8-F1
#
_cell.length_a   1.000
_cell.length_b   1.000
_cell.length_c   1.000
_cell.angle_alpha   90.00
_cell.angle_beta   90.00
_cell.angle_gamma   90.00
#
_symmetry.space_group_name_H-M   'P 1'
#
loop_
_entity.id
_entity.type
_entity.pdbx_description
1 polymer ?
#
loop_
_entity_poly.entity_id
_entity_poly.type
_entity_poly.pdbx_seq_one_letter_code
_entity_poly.pdbx_strand_id
1 'polypeptide(L)'
;MLASKPQPFNLLGLPADLMDVLGFEHLESLDFFNLRLACRDLYKKTSKAFGRRYFKHMKFMLSPDSLQALEDISKNDELSHYIRHIGIGTERIHSQILNKWDAQNFDEWAQTYRNEYETQLRRQVELDKDGTARRILTGVLSSLPNLQSV
;
A
#
# COMPACT_ATOMS: atom_id res chain seq x y z
N MET A 1 9.70 -52.40 -18.44
CA MET A 1 8.70 -51.34 -18.17
C MET A 1 9.45 -50.03 -18.09
N LEU A 2 9.25 -49.10 -19.03
CA LEU A 2 9.86 -47.76 -18.95
C LEU A 2 9.00 -46.91 -18.02
N ALA A 3 9.55 -46.47 -16.89
CA ALA A 3 8.88 -45.54 -15.99
C ALA A 3 8.60 -44.23 -16.74
N SER A 4 7.33 -43.82 -16.80
CA SER A 4 6.92 -42.54 -17.39
C SER A 4 7.56 -41.41 -16.60
N LYS A 5 8.25 -40.48 -17.27
CA LYS A 5 8.78 -39.27 -16.62
C LYS A 5 7.63 -38.51 -15.94
N PRO A 6 7.82 -38.03 -14.70
CA PRO A 6 6.81 -37.23 -14.02
C PRO A 6 6.51 -35.99 -14.87
N GLN A 7 5.23 -35.77 -15.19
CA GLN A 7 4.83 -34.55 -15.87
C GLN A 7 5.00 -33.35 -14.92
N PRO A 8 5.49 -32.21 -15.43
CA PRO A 8 5.56 -31.00 -14.63
C PRO A 8 4.16 -30.58 -14.22
N PHE A 9 4.00 -30.19 -12.96
CA PHE A 9 2.74 -29.67 -12.45
C PHE A 9 2.36 -28.37 -13.18
N ASN A 10 1.19 -28.35 -13.83
CA ASN A 10 0.70 -27.16 -14.52
C ASN A 10 -0.05 -26.22 -13.56
N LEU A 11 0.70 -25.34 -12.91
CA LEU A 11 0.15 -24.33 -12.01
C LEU A 11 -0.86 -23.39 -12.72
N LEU A 12 -0.61 -23.06 -13.99
CA LEU A 12 -1.51 -22.20 -14.77
C LEU A 12 -2.84 -22.88 -15.11
N GLY A 13 -2.90 -24.22 -15.05
CA GLY A 13 -4.13 -24.99 -15.24
C GLY A 13 -5.10 -24.92 -14.06
N LEU A 14 -4.66 -24.44 -12.88
CA LEU A 14 -5.50 -24.40 -11.70
C LEU A 14 -6.64 -23.36 -11.82
N PRO A 15 -7.86 -23.67 -11.36
CA PRO A 15 -8.94 -22.69 -11.21
C PRO A 15 -8.53 -21.52 -10.32
N ALA A 16 -9.11 -20.34 -10.57
CA ALA A 16 -8.83 -19.14 -9.79
C ALA A 16 -9.15 -19.32 -8.30
N ASP A 17 -10.19 -20.07 -7.94
CA ASP A 17 -10.53 -20.31 -6.53
C ASP A 17 -9.46 -21.11 -5.78
N LEU A 18 -8.80 -22.08 -6.44
CA LEU A 18 -7.66 -22.78 -5.83
C LEU A 18 -6.45 -21.87 -5.69
N MET A 19 -6.21 -21.00 -6.68
CA MET A 19 -5.16 -19.98 -6.59
C MET A 19 -5.45 -18.97 -5.48
N ASP A 20 -6.74 -18.65 -5.25
CA ASP A 20 -7.21 -17.78 -4.18
C ASP A 20 -6.87 -18.39 -2.81
N VAL A 21 -7.21 -19.67 -2.59
CA VAL A 21 -6.91 -20.40 -1.35
C VAL A 21 -5.41 -20.49 -1.13
N LEU A 22 -4.63 -20.88 -2.14
CA LEU A 22 -3.17 -20.95 -2.04
C LEU A 22 -2.57 -19.59 -1.66
N GLY A 23 -2.96 -18.53 -2.36
CA GLY A 23 -2.45 -17.18 -2.12
C GLY A 23 -2.89 -16.59 -0.78
N PHE A 24 -4.12 -16.87 -0.36
CA PHE A 24 -4.70 -16.28 0.85
C PHE A 24 -4.27 -17.02 2.11
N GLU A 25 -4.19 -18.35 2.10
CA GLU A 25 -4.04 -19.19 3.29
C GLU A 25 -2.67 -19.88 3.40
N HIS A 26 -1.99 -20.15 2.29
CA HIS A 26 -0.82 -21.04 2.27
C HIS A 26 0.50 -20.37 1.88
N LEU A 27 0.46 -19.15 1.36
CA LEU A 27 1.66 -18.41 0.98
C LEU A 27 1.92 -17.25 1.93
N GLU A 28 3.17 -17.15 2.34
CA GLU A 28 3.69 -15.94 2.98
C GLU A 28 3.69 -14.77 2.00
N SER A 29 3.68 -13.54 2.53
CA SER A 29 3.47 -12.36 1.69
C SER A 29 4.52 -12.21 0.58
N LEU A 30 5.79 -12.49 0.87
CA LEU A 30 6.86 -12.38 -0.12
C LEU A 30 6.70 -13.42 -1.24
N ASP A 31 6.42 -14.67 -0.88
CA ASP A 31 6.20 -15.75 -1.86
C ASP A 31 4.95 -15.49 -2.71
N PHE A 32 3.91 -14.95 -2.09
CA PHE A 32 2.70 -14.58 -2.81
C PHE A 32 2.93 -13.43 -3.79
N PHE A 33 3.75 -12.44 -3.42
CA PHE A 33 4.15 -11.37 -4.34
C PHE A 33 5.00 -11.91 -5.49
N ASN A 34 5.96 -12.79 -5.19
CA ASN A 34 6.79 -13.44 -6.22
C ASN A 34 5.95 -14.28 -7.18
N LEU A 35 4.94 -15.01 -6.67
CA LEU A 35 3.98 -15.74 -7.49
C LEU A 35 3.23 -14.83 -8.46
N ARG A 36 2.78 -13.67 -7.97
CA ARG A 36 2.07 -12.66 -8.79
C ARG A 36 2.96 -12.04 -9.85
N LEU A 37 4.25 -11.88 -9.56
CA LEU A 37 5.24 -11.33 -10.49
C LEU A 37 5.69 -12.34 -11.55
N ALA A 38 5.49 -13.64 -11.33
CA ALA A 38 5.95 -14.68 -12.24
C ALA A 38 5.29 -14.58 -13.63
N CYS A 39 3.98 -14.30 -13.71
CA CYS A 39 3.32 -13.99 -14.99
C CYS A 39 1.96 -13.27 -14.82
N ARG A 40 1.46 -12.71 -15.94
CA ARG A 40 0.18 -11.97 -15.98
C ARG A 40 -1.03 -12.83 -15.63
N ASP A 41 -1.02 -14.11 -15.95
CA ASP A 41 -2.16 -15.00 -15.65
C ASP A 41 -2.25 -15.31 -14.15
N LEU A 42 -1.11 -15.56 -13.51
CA LEU A 42 -1.03 -15.73 -12.06
C LEU A 42 -1.43 -14.46 -11.32
N TYR A 43 -0.99 -13.29 -11.81
CA TYR A 43 -1.43 -11.99 -11.30
C TYR A 43 -2.96 -11.90 -11.29
N LYS A 44 -3.62 -12.16 -12.42
CA LYS A 44 -5.09 -12.08 -12.55
C LYS A 44 -5.81 -13.11 -11.69
N LYS A 45 -5.36 -14.36 -11.70
CA LYS A 45 -6.00 -15.45 -10.94
C LYS A 45 -5.94 -15.25 -9.43
N THR A 46 -4.98 -14.47 -8.94
CA THR A 46 -4.77 -14.21 -7.52
C THR A 46 -5.21 -12.81 -7.08
N SER A 47 -5.79 -11.99 -7.97
CA SER A 47 -6.15 -10.61 -7.60
C SER A 47 -7.18 -10.53 -6.47
N LYS A 48 -8.12 -11.47 -6.42
CA LYS A 48 -9.11 -11.54 -5.33
C LYS A 48 -8.45 -11.77 -3.97
N ALA A 49 -7.56 -12.75 -3.85
CA ALA A 49 -6.80 -13.03 -2.64
C ALA A 49 -5.96 -11.82 -2.25
N PHE A 50 -5.30 -11.19 -3.22
CA PHE A 50 -4.50 -10.00 -3.00
C PHE A 50 -5.32 -8.83 -2.46
N GLY A 51 -6.44 -8.50 -3.09
CA GLY A 51 -7.35 -7.45 -2.62
C GLY A 51 -7.86 -7.72 -1.20
N ARG A 52 -8.37 -8.93 -0.95
CA ARG A 52 -8.91 -9.32 0.37
C ARG A 52 -7.86 -9.29 1.48
N ARG A 53 -6.61 -9.69 1.18
CA ARG A 53 -5.54 -9.81 2.17
C ARG A 53 -4.88 -8.47 2.49
N TYR A 54 -4.66 -7.63 1.49
CA TYR A 54 -3.84 -6.42 1.66
C TYR A 54 -4.61 -5.11 1.66
N PHE A 55 -5.85 -5.08 1.12
CA PHE A 55 -6.61 -3.82 0.98
C PHE A 55 -7.79 -3.69 1.94
N LYS A 56 -8.12 -4.74 2.71
CA LYS A 56 -9.27 -4.70 3.64
C LYS A 56 -9.12 -3.62 4.71
N HIS A 57 -7.96 -3.54 5.34
CA HIS A 57 -7.61 -2.57 6.37
C HIS A 57 -6.39 -1.79 5.92
N MET A 58 -6.56 -0.52 5.62
CA MET A 58 -5.49 0.34 5.13
C MET A 58 -5.21 1.46 6.11
N LYS A 59 -3.93 1.83 6.27
CA LYS A 59 -3.51 2.96 7.08
C LYS A 59 -2.78 3.97 6.20
N PHE A 60 -3.15 5.23 6.34
CA PHE A 60 -2.56 6.34 5.59
C PHE A 60 -2.12 7.44 6.55
N MET A 61 -1.03 8.11 6.20
CA MET A 61 -0.56 9.29 6.91
C MET A 61 -1.25 10.52 6.32
N LEU A 62 -1.41 11.58 7.11
CA LEU A 62 -1.82 12.89 6.60
C LEU A 62 -0.65 13.63 5.94
N SER A 63 -0.04 12.99 4.93
CA SER A 63 1.04 13.52 4.11
C SER A 63 0.64 13.54 2.63
N PRO A 64 1.26 14.40 1.81
CA PRO A 64 0.89 14.54 0.40
C PRO A 64 0.93 13.20 -0.37
N ASP A 65 2.02 12.44 -0.24
CA ASP A 65 2.21 11.20 -0.99
C ASP A 65 1.27 10.09 -0.49
N SER A 66 1.01 10.03 0.82
CA SER A 66 0.12 9.01 1.38
C SER A 66 -1.35 9.27 1.01
N LEU A 67 -1.77 10.54 0.98
CA LEU A 67 -3.12 10.91 0.53
C LEU A 67 -3.28 10.73 -0.98
N GLN A 68 -2.26 11.01 -1.79
CA GLN A 68 -2.29 10.72 -3.22
C GLN A 68 -2.44 9.21 -3.47
N ALA A 69 -1.67 8.37 -2.76
CA ALA A 69 -1.80 6.93 -2.87
C ALA A 69 -3.20 6.43 -2.48
N LEU A 70 -3.80 6.98 -1.42
CA LEU A 70 -5.19 6.70 -1.05
C LEU A 70 -6.16 7.09 -2.17
N GLU A 71 -5.99 8.28 -2.76
CA GLU A 71 -6.81 8.74 -3.87
C GLU A 71 -6.69 7.82 -5.09
N ASP A 72 -5.48 7.44 -5.47
CA ASP A 72 -5.21 6.58 -6.62
C ASP A 72 -5.82 5.18 -6.43
N ILE A 73 -5.69 4.60 -5.23
CA ILE A 73 -6.33 3.33 -4.89
C ILE A 73 -7.86 3.45 -4.94
N SER A 74 -8.42 4.57 -4.46
CA SER A 74 -9.87 4.79 -4.48
C SER A 74 -10.46 4.87 -5.89
N LYS A 75 -9.65 5.30 -6.86
CA LYS A 75 -10.02 5.40 -8.30
C LYS A 75 -9.76 4.11 -9.06
N ASN A 76 -9.11 3.12 -8.45
CA ASN A 76 -8.85 1.84 -9.08
C ASN A 76 -10.11 0.95 -9.04
N ASP A 77 -10.58 0.52 -10.21
CA ASP A 77 -11.81 -0.26 -10.37
C ASP A 77 -11.79 -1.59 -9.61
N GLU A 78 -10.63 -2.19 -9.40
CA GLU A 78 -10.50 -3.46 -8.70
C GLU A 78 -10.26 -3.26 -7.19
N LEU A 79 -9.28 -2.43 -6.83
CA LEU A 79 -8.78 -2.31 -5.45
C LEU A 79 -9.76 -1.57 -4.52
N SER A 80 -10.45 -0.55 -5.03
CA SER A 80 -11.42 0.24 -4.25
C SER A 80 -12.51 -0.63 -3.61
N HIS A 81 -12.92 -1.70 -4.30
CA HIS A 81 -13.92 -2.65 -3.84
C HIS A 81 -13.47 -3.50 -2.65
N TYR A 82 -12.19 -3.55 -2.31
CA TYR A 82 -11.68 -4.34 -1.18
C TYR A 82 -11.48 -3.53 0.10
N ILE A 83 -11.44 -2.20 0.02
CA ILE A 83 -11.30 -1.34 1.21
C ILE A 83 -12.56 -1.42 2.07
N ARG A 84 -12.36 -1.71 3.36
CA ARG A 84 -13.43 -1.74 4.37
C ARG A 84 -13.14 -0.78 5.52
N HIS A 85 -11.88 -0.66 5.90
CA HIS A 85 -11.47 0.17 7.02
C HIS A 85 -10.27 1.01 6.62
N ILE A 86 -10.36 2.31 6.90
CA ILE A 86 -9.25 3.24 6.77
C ILE A 86 -8.84 3.67 8.17
N GLY A 87 -7.53 3.74 8.43
CA GLY A 87 -6.98 4.42 9.59
C GLY A 87 -6.17 5.62 9.12
N ILE A 88 -6.36 6.76 9.77
CA ILE A 88 -5.61 7.99 9.46
C ILE A 88 -4.65 8.30 10.60
N GLY A 89 -3.36 8.32 10.27
CA GLY A 89 -2.31 8.74 11.18
C GLY A 89 -2.34 10.24 11.44
N THR A 90 -2.17 10.63 12.71
CA THR A 90 -2.15 12.02 13.16
C THR A 90 -0.74 12.59 13.27
N GLU A 91 0.28 11.81 12.96
CA GLU A 91 1.67 12.22 12.94
C GLU A 91 1.94 13.35 11.94
N ARG A 92 2.95 14.17 12.24
CA ARG A 92 3.37 15.33 11.44
C ARG A 92 4.88 15.45 11.43
N ILE A 93 5.41 15.99 10.34
CA ILE A 93 6.81 16.38 10.26
C ILE A 93 7.02 17.59 11.17
N HIS A 94 7.92 17.45 12.13
CA HIS A 94 8.11 18.44 13.20
C HIS A 94 9.18 19.47 12.83
N SER A 95 8.79 20.73 12.61
CA SER A 95 9.71 21.80 12.21
C SER A 95 10.96 21.98 13.09
N GLN A 96 10.90 21.55 14.35
CA GLN A 96 12.02 21.64 15.30
C GLN A 96 12.71 20.30 15.61
N ILE A 97 12.71 19.33 14.69
CA ILE A 97 13.44 18.06 14.93
C ILE A 97 14.91 18.31 15.29
N LEU A 98 15.46 19.39 14.72
CA LEU A 98 16.80 19.93 14.92
C LEU A 98 17.11 20.24 16.40
N ASN A 99 16.09 20.58 17.20
CA ASN A 99 16.26 20.99 18.58
C ASN A 99 16.20 19.81 19.57
N LYS A 100 15.86 18.60 19.10
CA LYS A 100 15.57 17.43 19.95
C LYS A 100 16.63 16.32 19.84
N TRP A 101 17.57 16.42 18.91
CA TRP A 101 18.60 15.39 18.68
C TRP A 101 19.96 15.87 19.18
N ASP A 102 20.72 14.98 19.83
CA ASP A 102 22.09 15.26 20.28
C ASP A 102 22.98 15.65 19.07
N ALA A 103 23.76 16.72 19.23
CA ALA A 103 24.47 17.40 18.15
C ALA A 103 25.40 16.50 17.32
N GLN A 104 25.98 15.45 17.90
CA GLN A 104 26.90 14.54 17.18
C GLN A 104 26.21 13.67 16.12
N ASN A 105 24.98 13.20 16.38
CA ASN A 105 24.22 12.41 15.39
C ASN A 105 23.59 13.29 14.30
N PHE A 106 23.54 14.60 14.54
CA PHE A 106 22.88 15.55 13.67
C PHE A 106 23.73 15.90 12.44
N ASP A 107 25.04 16.09 12.57
CA ASP A 107 25.88 16.54 11.45
C ASP A 107 25.88 15.53 10.29
N GLU A 108 25.97 14.23 10.60
CA GLU A 108 25.91 13.15 9.61
C GLU A 108 24.51 13.05 8.95
N TRP A 109 23.46 13.09 9.77
CA TRP A 109 22.09 13.07 9.27
C TRP A 109 21.80 14.30 8.40
N ALA A 110 22.21 15.49 8.83
CA ALA A 110 21.95 16.74 8.15
C ALA A 110 22.66 16.82 6.79
N GLN A 111 23.88 16.30 6.69
CA GLN A 111 24.58 16.20 5.41
C GLN A 111 23.81 15.36 4.39
N THR A 112 23.11 14.33 4.86
CA THR A 112 22.44 13.37 3.98
C THR A 112 20.97 13.72 3.69
N TYR A 113 20.22 14.16 4.71
CA TYR A 113 18.75 14.19 4.67
C TYR A 113 18.13 15.58 4.87
N ARG A 114 18.90 16.63 5.19
CA ARG A 114 18.35 17.96 5.52
C ARG A 114 17.46 18.51 4.39
N ASN A 115 17.94 18.48 3.15
CA ASN A 115 17.22 19.03 2.01
C ASN A 115 15.88 18.30 1.76
N GLU A 116 15.89 16.98 1.85
CA GLU A 116 14.69 16.16 1.70
C GLU A 116 13.70 16.44 2.84
N TYR A 117 14.21 16.50 4.08
CA TYR A 117 13.40 16.82 5.24
C TYR A 117 12.72 18.19 5.13
N GLU A 118 13.46 19.23 4.74
CA GLU A 118 12.92 20.57 4.54
C GLU A 118 11.89 20.60 3.40
N THR A 119 12.12 19.81 2.35
CA THR A 119 11.17 19.65 1.24
C THR A 119 9.87 19.03 1.74
N GLN A 120 9.94 17.91 2.45
CA GLN A 120 8.76 17.23 2.98
C GLN A 120 8.03 18.07 4.03
N LEU A 121 8.76 18.80 4.89
CA LEU A 121 8.18 19.76 5.83
C LEU A 121 7.41 20.86 5.11
N ARG A 122 7.95 21.42 4.03
CA ARG A 122 7.28 22.45 3.24
C ARG A 122 5.99 21.92 2.62
N ARG A 123 6.04 20.73 2.01
CA ARG A 123 4.86 20.09 1.40
C ARG A 123 3.78 19.79 2.45
N GLN A 124 4.17 19.36 3.66
CA GLN A 124 3.24 19.17 4.78
C GLN A 124 2.56 20.48 5.17
N VAL A 125 3.32 21.57 5.30
CA VAL A 125 2.80 22.90 5.64
C VAL A 125 1.85 23.43 4.57
N GLU A 126 2.14 23.18 3.29
CA GLU A 126 1.25 23.56 2.18
C GLU A 126 -0.06 22.78 2.23
N LEU A 127 0.00 21.45 2.40
CA LEU A 127 -1.16 20.57 2.54
C LEU A 127 -2.09 20.98 3.70
N ASP A 128 -1.52 21.41 4.82
CA ASP A 128 -2.29 21.84 5.99
C ASP A 128 -2.95 23.23 5.77
N LYS A 129 -2.41 24.05 4.88
CA LYS A 129 -2.90 25.42 4.60
C LYS A 129 -3.95 25.48 3.50
N ASP A 130 -3.80 24.69 2.44
CA ASP A 130 -4.59 24.80 1.22
C ASP A 130 -5.91 24.01 1.26
N GLY A 131 -6.13 23.20 2.30
CA GLY A 131 -7.31 22.36 2.45
C GLY A 131 -7.33 21.14 1.52
N THR A 132 -6.23 20.85 0.82
CA THR A 132 -6.11 19.72 -0.11
C THR A 132 -6.39 18.39 0.59
N ALA A 133 -5.90 18.21 1.83
CA ALA A 133 -6.19 17.00 2.59
C ALA A 133 -7.68 16.76 2.78
N ARG A 134 -8.43 17.81 3.16
CA ARG A 134 -9.89 17.74 3.33
C ARG A 134 -10.58 17.39 2.02
N ARG A 135 -10.17 18.01 0.91
CA ARG A 135 -10.74 17.74 -0.42
C ARG A 135 -10.53 16.27 -0.83
N ILE A 136 -9.29 15.77 -0.71
CA ILE A 136 -8.96 14.38 -1.05
C ILE A 136 -9.77 13.43 -0.18
N LEU A 137 -9.72 13.58 1.14
CA LEU A 137 -10.43 12.70 2.07
C LEU A 137 -11.94 12.71 1.81
N THR A 138 -12.56 13.87 1.61
CA THR A 138 -13.99 13.94 1.30
C THR A 138 -14.32 13.19 0.01
N GLY A 139 -13.51 13.38 -1.04
CA GLY A 139 -13.67 12.67 -2.31
C GLY A 139 -13.55 11.16 -2.15
N VAL A 140 -12.47 10.69 -1.53
CA VAL A 140 -12.20 9.26 -1.36
C VAL A 140 -13.24 8.58 -0.47
N LEU A 141 -13.54 9.14 0.69
CA LEU A 141 -14.47 8.51 1.63
C LEU A 141 -15.88 8.44 1.05
N SER A 142 -16.24 9.36 0.14
CA SER A 142 -17.52 9.31 -0.59
C SER A 142 -17.54 8.31 -1.74
N SER A 143 -16.38 7.95 -2.31
CA SER A 143 -16.30 7.09 -3.50
C SER A 143 -16.10 5.61 -3.18
N LEU A 144 -15.59 5.27 -1.99
CA LEU A 144 -15.29 3.89 -1.63
C LEU A 144 -16.58 3.08 -1.36
N PRO A 145 -16.94 2.12 -2.23
CA PRO A 145 -18.28 1.54 -2.27
C PRO A 145 -18.61 0.65 -1.07
N ASN A 146 -17.59 0.17 -0.37
CA ASN A 146 -17.73 -0.80 0.71
C ASN A 146 -17.09 -0.31 2.01
N LEU A 147 -16.82 0.99 2.14
CA LEU A 147 -16.22 1.55 3.35
C LEU A 147 -17.16 1.37 4.55
N GLN A 148 -16.63 0.85 5.65
CA GLN A 148 -17.38 0.55 6.87
C GLN A 148 -16.93 1.41 8.05
N SER A 149 -15.65 1.79 8.13
CA SER A 149 -15.14 2.65 9.20
C SER A 149 -13.91 3.47 8.77
N VAL A 150 -13.70 4.57 9.50
CA VAL A 150 -12.55 5.48 9.42
C VAL A 150 -12.04 5.76 10.83
#